data_AF-A0A4C2EJ81-F1
#
_entry.id   AF-A0A4C2EJ81-F1
#
_cell.length_a   1.000
_cell.length_b   1.000
_cell.length_c   1.000
_cell.angle_alpha   90.00
_cell.angle_beta   90.00
_cell.angle_gamma   90.00
#
_symmetry.space_group_name_H-M   'P 1'
#
loop_
_entity.id
_entity.type
_entity.pdbx_description
1 polymer ?
#
loop_
_entity_poly.entity_id
_entity_poly.type
_entity_poly.pdbx_seq_one_letter_code
_entity_poly.pdbx_strand_id
1 'polypeptide(L)'
;MTNAKGGTGKTTVAINVAGALNDRGRDVLFIDLDPQGNATEGVGLVDEYDADPPTLFDALTGDPSALGDLICEGEEMDVIPSSIDMLQAEHELTIADLIARVNTQGGDINQAALASFAINVTPEMVTGSHALDTLDRALSTLETDYDYVIIDCPPFYGKLTDTGMYAAQNVLIPALTEATSERAIELLMDQMAAMERQTDASINTLGVVANRVETTSEDETMLEWFNMAFPDSPVWEVRKRVALQRAFSAGQSIFATEESCDMAAVFEDIATELDEQFGFTDTEVPA
;
A
#
# COMPACT_ATOMS: atom_id res chain seq x y z
N MET A 1 1.38 -2.72 -0.82
CA MET A 1 1.52 -2.97 -2.27
C MET A 1 2.26 -1.82 -2.92
N THR A 2 3.43 -2.02 -3.53
CA THR A 2 4.16 -0.91 -4.17
C THR A 2 4.94 -1.32 -5.43
N ASN A 3 5.00 -0.38 -6.37
CA ASN A 3 5.79 -0.39 -7.62
C ASN A 3 5.60 0.98 -8.31
N ALA A 4 6.69 1.68 -8.66
CA ALA A 4 6.56 2.97 -9.37
C ALA A 4 6.22 2.86 -10.86
N LYS A 5 6.17 1.64 -11.42
CA LYS A 5 5.58 1.50 -12.75
C LYS A 5 4.05 1.65 -12.61
N GLY A 6 3.52 2.69 -13.23
CA GLY A 6 2.07 2.87 -13.37
C GLY A 6 1.45 1.71 -14.15
N GLY A 7 0.24 1.31 -13.77
CA GLY A 7 -0.52 0.28 -14.49
C GLY A 7 -0.03 -1.15 -14.31
N THR A 8 0.83 -1.45 -13.33
CA THR A 8 1.19 -2.84 -12.95
C THR A 8 0.06 -3.62 -12.29
N GLY A 9 -1.06 -2.97 -12.01
CA GLY A 9 -2.23 -3.54 -11.36
C GLY A 9 -2.09 -3.67 -9.85
N LYS A 10 -1.36 -2.75 -9.20
CA LYS A 10 -1.22 -2.67 -7.73
C LYS A 10 -2.57 -2.76 -7.03
N THR A 11 -3.46 -1.82 -7.34
CA THR A 11 -4.81 -1.75 -6.80
C THR A 11 -5.61 -3.03 -7.03
N THR A 12 -5.59 -3.57 -8.26
CA THR A 12 -6.29 -4.82 -8.56
C THR A 12 -5.74 -5.99 -7.73
N VAL A 13 -4.41 -6.12 -7.62
CA VAL A 13 -3.78 -7.16 -6.80
C VAL A 13 -4.10 -6.93 -5.32
N ALA A 14 -4.03 -5.69 -4.84
CA ALA A 14 -4.32 -5.31 -3.46
C ALA A 14 -5.72 -5.76 -3.03
N ILE A 15 -6.75 -5.36 -3.78
CA ILE A 15 -8.16 -5.66 -3.48
C ILE A 15 -8.40 -7.17 -3.49
N ASN A 16 -7.81 -7.91 -4.43
CA ASN A 16 -8.04 -9.36 -4.53
C ASN A 16 -7.23 -10.16 -3.49
N VAL A 17 -6.06 -9.67 -3.05
CA VAL A 17 -5.35 -10.24 -1.90
C VAL A 17 -6.13 -9.99 -0.61
N ALA A 18 -6.70 -8.79 -0.43
CA ALA A 18 -7.56 -8.47 0.70
C ALA A 18 -8.81 -9.37 0.74
N GLY A 19 -9.50 -9.50 -0.39
CA GLY A 19 -10.64 -10.42 -0.51
C GLY A 19 -10.29 -11.88 -0.24
N ALA A 20 -9.13 -12.36 -0.71
CA ALA A 20 -8.67 -13.72 -0.43
C ALA A 20 -8.35 -13.96 1.06
N LEU A 21 -7.77 -12.98 1.75
CA LEU A 21 -7.52 -13.05 3.19
C LEU A 21 -8.84 -13.06 3.97
N ASN A 22 -9.81 -12.22 3.56
CA ASN A 22 -11.13 -12.21 4.17
C ASN A 22 -11.92 -13.52 3.94
N ASP A 23 -11.87 -14.10 2.74
CA ASP A 23 -12.47 -15.42 2.45
C ASP A 23 -11.89 -16.54 3.32
N ARG A 24 -10.64 -16.37 3.77
CA ARG A 24 -9.97 -17.24 4.76
C ARG A 24 -10.33 -16.91 6.22
N GLY A 25 -11.20 -15.94 6.45
CA GLY A 25 -11.68 -15.53 7.77
C GLY A 25 -10.79 -14.51 8.48
N ARG A 26 -9.96 -13.76 7.76
CA ARG A 26 -9.14 -12.67 8.33
C ARG A 26 -9.91 -11.36 8.37
N ASP A 27 -9.73 -10.61 9.45
CA ASP A 27 -10.19 -9.22 9.54
C ASP A 27 -9.17 -8.30 8.85
N VAL A 28 -9.58 -7.63 7.76
CA VAL A 28 -8.70 -6.85 6.90
C VAL A 28 -9.07 -5.37 6.90
N LEU A 29 -8.07 -4.52 7.17
CA LEU A 29 -8.13 -3.08 6.92
C LEU A 29 -7.40 -2.75 5.62
N PHE A 30 -8.09 -2.12 4.68
CA PHE A 30 -7.54 -1.64 3.43
C PHE A 30 -7.33 -0.12 3.47
N ILE A 31 -6.15 0.37 3.07
CA ILE A 31 -5.81 1.79 3.07
C ILE A 31 -5.37 2.21 1.68
N ASP A 32 -6.09 3.17 1.09
CA ASP A 32 -5.74 3.77 -0.19
C ASP A 32 -4.85 5.01 0.02
N LEU A 33 -3.54 4.86 -0.15
CA LEU A 33 -2.60 5.99 -0.09
C LEU A 33 -2.43 6.69 -1.44
N ASP A 34 -3.01 6.17 -2.54
CA ASP A 34 -2.84 6.79 -3.85
C ASP A 34 -3.76 8.01 -3.95
N PRO A 35 -3.22 9.23 -4.17
CA PRO A 35 -4.05 10.42 -4.37
C PRO A 35 -5.01 10.34 -5.57
N GLN A 36 -4.89 9.32 -6.43
CA GLN A 36 -5.85 9.07 -7.50
C GLN A 36 -7.13 8.36 -7.04
N GLY A 37 -7.15 7.75 -5.84
CA GLY A 37 -8.34 7.10 -5.28
C GLY A 37 -8.82 5.86 -6.03
N ASN A 38 -7.96 5.23 -6.85
CA ASN A 38 -8.38 4.09 -7.67
C ASN A 38 -8.84 2.90 -6.81
N ALA A 39 -8.23 2.69 -5.64
CA ALA A 39 -8.62 1.60 -4.76
C ALA A 39 -9.96 1.92 -4.08
N THR A 40 -10.12 3.17 -3.62
CA THR A 40 -11.35 3.72 -3.06
C THR A 40 -12.54 3.54 -4.01
N GLU A 41 -12.39 3.89 -5.28
CA GLU A 41 -13.40 3.61 -6.32
C GLU A 41 -13.58 2.10 -6.54
N GLY A 42 -12.47 1.36 -6.59
CA GLY A 42 -12.45 -0.09 -6.83
C GLY A 42 -13.14 -0.94 -5.76
N VAL A 43 -13.37 -0.39 -4.56
CA VAL A 43 -14.14 -0.99 -3.46
C VAL A 43 -15.50 -0.32 -3.25
N GLY A 44 -15.95 0.50 -4.21
CA GLY A 44 -17.30 1.06 -4.23
C GLY A 44 -17.51 2.33 -3.39
N LEU A 45 -16.44 2.96 -2.89
CA LEU A 45 -16.50 4.13 -2.00
C LEU A 45 -16.26 5.46 -2.74
N VAL A 46 -16.80 5.60 -3.95
CA VAL A 46 -16.59 6.80 -4.80
C VAL A 46 -17.04 8.09 -4.09
N ASP A 47 -18.13 8.04 -3.34
CA ASP A 47 -18.66 9.21 -2.62
C ASP A 47 -17.74 9.67 -1.48
N GLU A 48 -16.93 8.77 -0.92
CA GLU A 48 -15.99 9.08 0.17
C GLU A 48 -14.72 9.80 -0.33
N TYR A 49 -14.35 9.61 -1.61
CA TYR A 49 -13.19 10.29 -2.19
C TYR A 49 -13.35 11.82 -2.23
N ASP A 50 -14.60 12.29 -2.40
CA ASP A 50 -14.97 13.71 -2.42
C ASP A 50 -15.54 14.19 -1.06
N ALA A 51 -15.37 13.42 0.02
CA ALA A 51 -15.86 13.78 1.35
C ALA A 51 -15.18 15.05 1.91
N ASP A 52 -15.94 15.79 2.73
CA ASP A 52 -15.40 16.94 3.46
C ASP A 52 -14.44 16.47 4.57
N PRO A 53 -13.40 17.25 4.93
CA PRO A 53 -12.50 16.94 6.04
C PRO A 53 -13.19 16.64 7.38
N PRO A 54 -12.61 15.79 8.24
CA PRO A 54 -11.26 15.23 8.11
C PRO A 54 -11.13 14.12 7.07
N THR A 55 -9.99 14.04 6.39
CA THR A 55 -9.65 12.96 5.45
C THR A 55 -8.33 12.28 5.81
N LEU A 56 -7.92 11.26 5.06
CA LEU A 56 -6.62 10.58 5.25
C LEU A 56 -5.44 11.57 5.21
N PHE A 57 -5.56 12.64 4.40
CA PHE A 57 -4.58 13.72 4.38
C PHE A 57 -4.39 14.37 5.76
N ASP A 58 -5.50 14.66 6.46
CA ASP A 58 -5.47 15.27 7.79
C ASP A 58 -4.94 14.32 8.85
N ALA A 59 -5.27 13.03 8.74
CA ALA A 59 -4.72 12.01 9.65
C ALA A 59 -3.19 11.85 9.50
N LEU A 60 -2.68 11.91 8.26
CA LEU A 60 -1.24 11.75 7.99
C LEU A 60 -0.41 12.99 8.31
N THR A 61 -0.95 14.18 8.03
CA THR A 61 -0.18 15.43 8.09
C THR A 61 -0.51 16.29 9.32
N GLY A 62 -1.66 16.02 9.92
CA GLY A 62 -2.25 16.76 11.03
C GLY A 62 -2.38 15.90 12.27
N ASP A 63 -3.61 15.50 12.59
CA ASP A 63 -3.96 14.76 13.80
C ASP A 63 -4.08 13.25 13.52
N PRO A 64 -3.10 12.43 13.94
CA PRO A 64 -3.12 11.00 13.69
C PRO A 64 -4.33 10.28 14.33
N SER A 65 -4.92 10.86 15.39
CA SER A 65 -6.07 10.25 16.07
C SER A 65 -7.36 10.29 15.25
N ALA A 66 -7.40 11.10 14.18
CA ALA A 66 -8.55 11.12 13.28
C ALA A 66 -8.66 9.85 12.43
N LEU A 67 -7.62 9.02 12.31
CA LEU A 67 -7.60 7.87 11.39
C LEU A 67 -8.76 6.90 11.63
N GLY A 68 -9.09 6.61 12.90
CA GLY A 68 -10.15 5.67 13.24
C GLY A 68 -11.54 6.15 12.83
N ASP A 69 -11.78 7.47 12.82
CA ASP A 69 -13.06 8.05 12.41
C ASP A 69 -13.27 7.98 10.88
N LEU A 70 -12.23 7.67 10.10
CA LEU A 70 -12.26 7.56 8.64
C LEU A 70 -12.56 6.14 8.14
N ILE A 71 -12.69 5.18 9.04
CA ILE A 71 -12.91 3.79 8.66
C ILE A 71 -14.33 3.62 8.12
N CYS A 72 -14.43 3.22 6.86
CA CYS A 72 -15.67 2.80 6.22
C CYS A 72 -15.81 1.29 6.38
N GLU A 73 -16.81 0.85 7.15
CA GLU A 73 -17.12 -0.57 7.32
C GLU A 73 -17.58 -1.20 6.00
N GLY A 74 -16.99 -2.34 5.63
CA GLY A 74 -17.31 -3.07 4.40
C GLY A 74 -17.62 -4.55 4.64
N GLU A 75 -18.21 -5.22 3.64
CA GLU A 75 -18.53 -6.65 3.75
C GLU A 75 -17.28 -7.54 3.62
N GLU A 76 -16.35 -7.19 2.73
CA GLU A 76 -15.10 -7.95 2.52
C GLU A 76 -13.92 -7.40 3.35
N MET A 77 -13.89 -6.09 3.59
CA MET A 77 -12.79 -5.41 4.28
C MET A 77 -13.27 -4.03 4.72
N ASP A 78 -12.75 -3.57 5.84
CA ASP A 78 -12.88 -2.16 6.21
C ASP A 78 -11.91 -1.33 5.40
N VAL A 79 -12.27 -0.09 5.10
CA VAL A 79 -11.49 0.76 4.19
C VAL A 79 -11.25 2.13 4.81
N ILE A 80 -10.00 2.58 4.75
CA ILE A 80 -9.66 4.01 4.89
C ILE A 80 -9.49 4.55 3.47
N PRO A 81 -10.45 5.36 2.97
CA PRO A 81 -10.43 5.87 1.62
C PRO A 81 -9.34 6.93 1.44
N SER A 82 -8.87 7.05 0.20
CA SER A 82 -8.11 8.22 -0.25
C SER A 82 -9.06 9.40 -0.46
N SER A 83 -8.51 10.59 -0.66
CA SER A 83 -9.28 11.80 -0.90
C SER A 83 -8.58 12.74 -1.87
N ILE A 84 -9.32 13.71 -2.43
CA ILE A 84 -8.72 14.74 -3.28
C ILE A 84 -7.60 15.54 -2.58
N ASP A 85 -7.66 15.67 -1.25
CA ASP A 85 -6.66 16.38 -0.45
C ASP A 85 -5.31 15.67 -0.41
N MET A 86 -5.28 14.35 -0.65
CA MET A 86 -4.04 13.56 -0.75
C MET A 86 -3.11 14.06 -1.87
N LEU A 87 -3.62 14.84 -2.84
CA LEU A 87 -2.80 15.52 -3.85
C LEU A 87 -1.76 16.48 -3.22
N GLN A 88 -2.00 16.97 -2.00
CA GLN A 88 -1.08 17.83 -1.27
C GLN A 88 -0.14 17.07 -0.31
N ALA A 89 -0.39 15.78 -0.06
CA ALA A 89 0.33 15.02 0.96
C ALA A 89 1.83 14.93 0.69
N GLU A 90 2.25 14.78 -0.57
CA GLU A 90 3.67 14.76 -0.95
C GLU A 90 4.41 16.05 -0.56
N HIS A 91 3.75 17.20 -0.77
CA HIS A 91 4.31 18.49 -0.41
C HIS A 91 4.44 18.61 1.11
N GLU A 92 3.42 18.20 1.84
CA GLU A 92 3.40 18.24 3.31
C GLU A 92 4.44 17.34 3.95
N LEU A 93 4.49 16.08 3.54
CA LEU A 93 5.46 15.12 4.06
C LEU A 93 6.90 15.53 3.72
N THR A 94 7.11 16.22 2.60
CA THR A 94 8.41 16.83 2.28
C THR A 94 8.77 17.95 3.25
N ILE A 95 7.83 18.86 3.55
CA ILE A 95 8.05 19.93 4.53
C ILE A 95 8.31 19.35 5.93
N ALA A 96 7.51 18.36 6.35
CA ALA A 96 7.70 17.67 7.61
C ALA A 96 9.10 17.03 7.71
N ASP A 97 9.55 16.35 6.65
CA ASP A 97 10.89 15.74 6.62
C ASP A 97 12.02 16.80 6.71
N LEU A 98 11.84 17.95 6.06
CA LEU A 98 12.80 19.06 6.17
C LEU A 98 12.85 19.62 7.59
N ILE A 99 11.70 19.80 8.24
CA ILE A 99 11.62 20.24 9.64
C ILE A 99 12.33 19.22 10.56
N ALA A 100 12.10 17.92 10.36
CA ALA A 100 12.74 16.85 11.15
C ALA A 100 14.27 16.86 11.02
N ARG A 101 14.78 17.10 9.80
CA ARG A 101 16.22 17.24 9.55
C ARG A 101 16.81 18.47 10.24
N VAL A 102 16.10 19.59 10.25
CA VAL A 102 16.54 20.80 10.98
C VAL A 102 16.58 20.54 12.49
N ASN A 103 15.58 19.81 13.03
CA ASN A 103 15.53 19.42 14.46
C ASN A 103 16.74 18.58 14.88
N THR A 104 17.21 17.69 14.00
CA THR A 104 18.27 16.73 14.34
C THR A 104 19.68 17.20 14.02
N GLN A 105 19.89 17.86 12.89
CA GLN A 105 21.24 18.26 12.44
C GLN A 105 21.67 19.62 13.00
N GLY A 106 20.72 20.44 13.46
CA GLY A 106 20.95 21.81 13.88
C GLY A 106 21.30 22.73 12.69
N GLY A 107 20.76 23.94 12.69
CA GLY A 107 21.02 24.93 11.65
C GLY A 107 20.29 26.24 11.90
N ASP A 108 20.72 27.31 11.23
CA ASP A 108 20.09 28.64 11.31
C ASP A 108 18.88 28.76 10.37
N ILE A 109 18.15 27.66 10.18
CA ILE A 109 16.97 27.59 9.33
C ILE A 109 15.74 27.77 10.23
N ASN A 110 14.93 28.78 9.92
CA ASN A 110 13.71 29.06 10.66
C ASN A 110 12.61 28.06 10.31
N GLN A 111 12.32 27.13 11.23
CA GLN A 111 11.28 26.11 11.07
C GLN A 111 9.88 26.71 10.87
N ALA A 112 9.58 27.83 11.54
CA ALA A 112 8.31 28.52 11.36
C ALA A 112 8.15 29.09 9.94
N ALA A 113 9.26 29.39 9.25
CA ALA A 113 9.20 29.78 7.84
C ALA A 113 8.89 28.57 6.93
N LEU A 114 9.42 27.38 7.23
CA LEU A 114 9.07 26.16 6.50
C LEU A 114 7.60 25.78 6.70
N ALA A 115 7.13 25.76 7.95
CA ALA A 115 5.75 25.48 8.29
C ALA A 115 4.75 26.50 7.70
N SER A 116 5.19 27.72 7.38
CA SER A 116 4.32 28.69 6.68
C SER A 116 3.95 28.30 5.24
N PHE A 117 4.63 27.30 4.67
CA PHE A 117 4.28 26.70 3.38
C PHE A 117 3.42 25.44 3.52
N ALA A 118 3.24 24.92 4.74
CA ALA A 118 2.39 23.78 5.04
C ALA A 118 0.92 24.22 5.25
N ILE A 119 0.01 23.28 5.06
CA ILE A 119 -1.41 23.36 5.39
C ILE A 119 -1.62 22.92 6.86
N ASN A 120 -1.15 21.72 7.21
CA ASN A 120 -1.37 21.07 8.50
C ASN A 120 -0.09 20.97 9.36
N VAL A 121 1.08 20.81 8.73
CA VAL A 121 2.32 20.51 9.46
C VAL A 121 2.82 21.70 10.27
N THR A 122 2.97 21.55 11.59
CA THR A 122 3.69 22.50 12.45
C THR A 122 4.98 21.93 13.00
N PRO A 123 5.96 22.77 13.39
CA PRO A 123 7.24 22.29 13.93
C PRO A 123 7.11 21.41 15.17
N GLU A 124 6.10 21.67 16.01
CA GLU A 124 5.86 20.94 17.25
C GLU A 124 5.32 19.52 17.01
N MET A 125 4.70 19.27 15.86
CA MET A 125 4.12 17.97 15.49
C MET A 125 5.15 17.00 14.94
N VAL A 126 6.26 17.53 14.40
CA VAL A 126 7.34 16.76 13.79
C VAL A 126 8.30 16.28 14.88
N THR A 127 8.15 15.02 15.24
CA THR A 127 8.99 14.33 16.21
C THR A 127 10.03 13.46 15.51
N GLY A 128 11.24 13.36 16.04
CA GLY A 128 12.27 12.46 15.49
C GLY A 128 13.11 13.05 14.37
N SER A 129 13.74 12.17 13.58
CA SER A 129 14.74 12.50 12.55
C SER A 129 14.20 12.57 11.13
N HIS A 130 12.98 12.10 10.91
CA HIS A 130 12.28 12.06 9.62
C HIS A 130 10.78 12.17 9.83
N ALA A 131 10.02 12.33 8.74
CA ALA A 131 8.55 12.32 8.77
C ALA A 131 7.92 11.05 8.16
N LEU A 132 8.68 9.95 8.08
CA LEU A 132 8.22 8.67 7.52
C LEU A 132 7.27 7.90 8.44
N ASP A 133 7.27 8.22 9.73
CA ASP A 133 6.49 7.56 10.78
C ASP A 133 5.05 8.06 10.88
N THR A 134 4.60 8.95 9.99
CA THR A 134 3.26 9.56 10.09
C THR A 134 2.13 8.55 10.00
N LEU A 135 2.17 7.63 9.02
CA LEU A 135 1.18 6.56 8.92
C LEU A 135 1.32 5.54 10.07
N ASP A 136 2.54 5.18 10.45
CA ASP A 136 2.79 4.27 11.58
C ASP A 136 2.17 4.81 12.88
N ARG A 137 2.37 6.11 13.14
CA ARG A 137 1.75 6.83 14.26
C ARG A 137 0.22 6.84 14.15
N ALA A 138 -0.34 7.09 12.98
CA ALA A 138 -1.78 7.09 12.78
C ALA A 138 -2.38 5.70 13.03
N LEU A 139 -1.77 4.64 12.50
CA LEU A 139 -2.18 3.26 12.73
C LEU A 139 -2.10 2.87 14.22
N SER A 140 -1.11 3.38 14.95
CA SER A 140 -0.99 3.14 16.40
C SER A 140 -2.11 3.74 17.24
N THR A 141 -2.96 4.59 16.65
CA THR A 141 -4.12 5.19 17.33
C THR A 141 -5.41 4.38 17.18
N LEU A 142 -5.43 3.38 16.30
CA LEU A 142 -6.61 2.56 16.07
C LEU A 142 -6.97 1.76 17.33
N GLU A 143 -8.26 1.77 17.70
CA GLU A 143 -8.78 1.00 18.83
C GLU A 143 -9.16 -0.45 18.43
N THR A 144 -9.39 -0.68 17.13
CA THR A 144 -9.74 -1.98 16.56
C THR A 144 -8.47 -2.71 16.10
N ASP A 145 -8.34 -3.97 16.50
CA ASP A 145 -7.30 -4.86 16.00
C ASP A 145 -7.75 -5.49 14.68
N TYR A 146 -6.89 -5.46 13.67
CA TYR A 146 -7.07 -6.17 12.39
C TYR A 146 -5.99 -7.25 12.26
N ASP A 147 -6.33 -8.38 11.65
CA ASP A 147 -5.34 -9.42 11.32
C ASP A 147 -4.36 -8.91 10.26
N TYR A 148 -4.86 -8.16 9.28
CA TYR A 148 -4.08 -7.61 8.18
C TYR A 148 -4.41 -6.14 7.92
N VAL A 149 -3.36 -5.34 7.68
CA VAL A 149 -3.47 -3.99 7.11
C VAL A 149 -2.83 -4.00 5.72
N ILE A 150 -3.62 -3.77 4.68
CA ILE A 150 -3.15 -3.69 3.29
C ILE A 150 -3.13 -2.23 2.85
N ILE A 151 -1.95 -1.78 2.44
CA ILE A 151 -1.74 -0.40 1.97
C ILE A 151 -1.53 -0.42 0.46
N ASP A 152 -2.37 0.25 -0.33
CA ASP A 152 -2.16 0.49 -1.76
C ASP A 152 -1.40 1.80 -1.98
N CYS A 153 -0.14 1.71 -2.41
CA CYS A 153 0.73 2.87 -2.57
C CYS A 153 0.64 3.48 -3.99
N PRO A 154 0.85 4.80 -4.12
CA PRO A 154 0.83 5.47 -5.42
C PRO A 154 1.91 4.96 -6.40
N PRO A 155 1.75 5.19 -7.72
CA PRO A 155 2.66 4.71 -8.76
C PRO A 155 3.95 5.53 -8.89
N PHE A 156 4.47 6.11 -7.82
CA PHE A 156 5.71 6.89 -7.86
C PHE A 156 6.52 6.77 -6.58
N TYR A 157 7.84 6.92 -6.69
CA TYR A 157 8.77 6.88 -5.57
C TYR A 157 8.83 8.25 -4.89
N GLY A 158 7.82 8.53 -4.05
CA GLY A 158 7.67 9.75 -3.26
C GLY A 158 7.52 9.46 -1.76
N LYS A 159 7.24 10.52 -0.99
CA LYS A 159 7.12 10.46 0.47
C LYS A 159 5.93 9.64 0.94
N LEU A 160 4.83 9.58 0.17
CA LEU A 160 3.69 8.72 0.47
C LEU A 160 4.08 7.24 0.38
N THR A 161 4.75 6.86 -0.70
CA THR A 161 5.26 5.49 -0.86
C THR A 161 6.27 5.14 0.23
N ASP A 162 7.16 6.08 0.57
CA ASP A 162 8.12 5.88 1.68
C ASP A 162 7.39 5.67 3.01
N THR A 163 6.38 6.49 3.30
CA THR A 163 5.58 6.43 4.53
C THR A 163 4.81 5.11 4.63
N GLY A 164 4.16 4.69 3.54
CA GLY A 164 3.46 3.40 3.48
C GLY A 164 4.40 2.21 3.70
N MET A 165 5.59 2.25 3.11
CA MET A 165 6.60 1.21 3.24
C MET A 165 7.25 1.18 4.63
N TYR A 166 7.47 2.35 5.23
CA TYR A 166 7.99 2.47 6.60
C TYR A 166 7.01 1.89 7.63
N ALA A 167 5.72 2.18 7.48
CA ALA A 167 4.67 1.65 8.35
C ALA A 167 4.46 0.14 8.14
N ALA A 168 4.44 -0.33 6.89
CA ALA A 168 4.19 -1.74 6.60
C ALA A 168 5.36 -2.67 6.95
N GLN A 169 6.60 -2.22 6.69
CA GLN A 169 7.84 -3.02 6.75
C GLN A 169 7.83 -4.32 5.94
N ASN A 170 6.77 -4.57 5.18
CA ASN A 170 6.54 -5.77 4.40
C ASN A 170 5.95 -5.36 3.05
N VAL A 171 6.59 -5.79 1.97
CA VAL A 171 6.31 -5.31 0.62
C VAL A 171 5.99 -6.48 -0.29
N LEU A 172 4.76 -6.50 -0.80
CA LEU A 172 4.38 -7.29 -1.97
C LEU A 172 4.52 -6.42 -3.23
N ILE A 173 5.14 -6.97 -4.29
CA ILE A 173 5.55 -6.23 -5.50
C ILE A 173 4.76 -6.70 -6.73
N PRO A 174 3.70 -5.98 -7.13
CA PRO A 174 3.02 -6.22 -8.40
C PRO A 174 3.85 -5.70 -9.57
N ALA A 175 4.14 -6.53 -10.57
CA ALA A 175 4.96 -6.18 -11.73
C ALA A 175 4.39 -6.74 -13.03
N LEU A 176 4.53 -6.01 -14.14
CA LEU A 176 4.20 -6.56 -15.47
C LEU A 176 5.33 -7.44 -15.98
N THR A 177 5.03 -8.45 -16.78
CA THR A 177 5.99 -9.29 -17.49
C THR A 177 6.53 -8.60 -18.76
N GLU A 178 7.14 -7.42 -18.57
CA GLU A 178 7.73 -6.61 -19.62
C GLU A 178 9.12 -6.13 -19.20
N ALA A 179 10.05 -5.97 -20.14
CA ALA A 179 11.44 -5.58 -19.86
C ALA A 179 11.61 -4.29 -19.03
N THR A 180 10.66 -3.35 -19.12
CA THR A 180 10.70 -2.10 -18.33
C THR A 180 10.42 -2.33 -16.84
N SER A 181 9.90 -3.48 -16.45
CA SER A 181 9.66 -3.84 -15.05
C SER A 181 10.96 -4.14 -14.30
N GLU A 182 12.01 -4.62 -14.97
CA GLU A 182 13.32 -4.86 -14.33
C GLU A 182 13.84 -3.57 -13.68
N ARG A 183 13.89 -2.49 -14.47
CA ARG A 183 14.38 -1.20 -13.98
C ARG A 183 13.51 -0.61 -12.88
N ALA A 184 12.19 -0.80 -12.96
CA ALA A 184 11.28 -0.33 -11.94
C ALA A 184 11.57 -1.03 -10.59
N ILE A 185 11.74 -2.35 -10.62
CA ILE A 185 12.05 -3.14 -9.43
C ILE A 185 13.44 -2.81 -8.87
N GLU A 186 14.46 -2.66 -9.71
CA GLU A 186 15.79 -2.22 -9.25
C GLU A 186 15.70 -0.89 -8.46
N LEU A 187 14.94 0.08 -8.97
CA LEU A 187 14.75 1.36 -8.30
C LEU A 187 14.00 1.21 -6.96
N LEU A 188 13.01 0.31 -6.89
CA LEU A 188 12.32 0.01 -5.63
C LEU A 188 13.29 -0.60 -4.60
N MET A 189 14.13 -1.54 -5.03
CA MET A 189 15.15 -2.15 -4.16
C MET A 189 16.17 -1.12 -3.67
N ASP A 190 16.64 -0.23 -4.57
CA ASP A 190 17.53 0.88 -4.20
C ASP A 190 16.89 1.82 -3.16
N GLN A 191 15.58 2.07 -3.28
CA GLN A 191 14.82 2.89 -2.33
C GLN A 191 14.65 2.19 -0.98
N MET A 192 14.28 0.91 -0.96
CA MET A 192 14.20 0.10 0.25
C MET A 192 15.54 0.14 1.00
N ALA A 193 16.64 -0.17 0.31
CA ALA A 193 17.98 -0.13 0.89
C ALA A 193 18.42 1.28 1.31
N ALA A 194 17.87 2.34 0.71
CA ALA A 194 18.12 3.72 1.15
C ALA A 194 17.36 4.06 2.43
N MET A 195 16.14 3.56 2.60
CA MET A 195 15.32 3.74 3.79
C MET A 195 15.89 2.99 4.99
N GLU A 196 16.27 1.73 4.82
CA GLU A 196 16.91 0.93 5.89
C GLU A 196 18.24 1.52 6.39
N ARG A 197 18.93 2.31 5.55
CA ARG A 197 20.15 3.03 5.97
C ARG A 197 19.87 4.32 6.75
N GLN A 198 18.66 4.88 6.61
CA GLN A 198 18.27 6.16 7.22
C GLN A 198 17.41 5.98 8.47
N THR A 199 16.91 4.77 8.70
CA THR A 199 15.94 4.44 9.75
C THR A 199 16.32 3.13 10.43
N ASP A 200 15.63 2.78 11.51
CA ASP A 200 15.77 1.48 12.17
C ASP A 200 14.83 0.41 11.57
N ALA A 201 14.10 0.72 10.49
CA ALA A 201 13.18 -0.21 9.85
C ALA A 201 13.93 -1.27 9.03
N SER A 202 13.38 -2.48 8.98
CA SER A 202 13.80 -3.58 8.10
C SER A 202 12.65 -3.87 7.15
N ILE A 203 12.89 -3.81 5.84
CA ILE A 203 11.82 -3.94 4.84
C ILE A 203 11.93 -5.31 4.19
N ASN A 204 10.95 -6.17 4.47
CA ASN A 204 10.91 -7.52 3.93
C ASN A 204 10.16 -7.54 2.60
N THR A 205 10.70 -8.25 1.61
CA THR A 205 9.95 -8.55 0.37
C THR A 205 9.15 -9.83 0.58
N LEU A 206 7.82 -9.73 0.58
CA LEU A 206 6.91 -10.87 0.74
C LEU A 206 6.84 -11.74 -0.52
N GLY A 207 7.04 -11.11 -1.68
CA GLY A 207 7.07 -11.78 -2.98
C GLY A 207 6.72 -10.85 -4.14
N VAL A 208 6.67 -11.43 -5.34
CA VAL A 208 6.39 -10.72 -6.60
C VAL A 208 5.13 -11.27 -7.23
N VAL A 209 4.22 -10.39 -7.63
CA VAL A 209 3.02 -10.76 -8.40
C VAL A 209 3.24 -10.33 -9.85
N ALA A 210 3.65 -11.29 -10.69
CA ALA A 210 3.75 -11.13 -12.13
C ALA A 210 2.35 -11.04 -12.73
N ASN A 211 1.94 -9.84 -13.12
CA ASN A 211 0.58 -9.53 -13.51
C ASN A 211 0.44 -9.37 -15.04
N ARG A 212 -0.77 -9.67 -15.53
CA ARG A 212 -1.16 -9.69 -16.95
C ARG A 212 -0.36 -10.66 -17.80
N VAL A 213 0.03 -11.82 -17.25
CA VAL A 213 0.75 -12.86 -17.98
C VAL A 213 -0.11 -13.41 -19.14
N GLU A 214 0.45 -13.44 -20.36
CA GLU A 214 -0.22 -13.92 -21.58
C GLU A 214 0.45 -15.18 -22.19
N THR A 215 1.49 -15.74 -21.53
CA THR A 215 2.25 -16.95 -21.94
C THR A 215 3.04 -16.74 -23.25
N THR A 216 3.74 -15.62 -23.34
CA THR A 216 4.68 -15.27 -24.41
C THR A 216 6.13 -15.60 -24.03
N SER A 217 7.04 -15.60 -25.00
CA SER A 217 8.48 -15.76 -24.71
C SER A 217 9.04 -14.61 -23.87
N GLU A 218 8.46 -13.42 -23.97
CA GLU A 218 8.80 -12.27 -23.13
C GLU A 218 8.35 -12.52 -21.69
N ASP A 219 7.16 -13.09 -21.49
CA ASP A 219 6.68 -13.50 -20.17
C ASP A 219 7.61 -14.54 -19.54
N GLU A 220 7.96 -15.60 -20.28
CA GLU A 220 8.88 -16.65 -19.81
C GLU A 220 10.23 -16.05 -19.37
N THR A 221 10.81 -15.16 -20.19
CA THR A 221 12.07 -14.49 -19.86
C THR A 221 11.98 -13.64 -18.61
N MET A 222 10.88 -12.89 -18.45
CA MET A 222 10.66 -12.04 -17.29
C MET A 222 10.37 -12.85 -16.01
N LEU A 223 9.67 -13.98 -16.12
CA LEU A 223 9.43 -14.89 -15.01
C LEU A 223 10.74 -15.56 -14.56
N GLU A 224 11.59 -15.99 -15.49
CA GLU A 224 12.94 -16.45 -15.17
C GLU A 224 13.74 -15.37 -14.43
N TRP A 225 13.68 -14.12 -14.90
CA TRP A 225 14.32 -13.00 -14.24
C TRP A 225 13.79 -12.75 -12.82
N PHE A 226 12.46 -12.77 -12.61
CA PHE A 226 11.88 -12.61 -11.26
C PHE A 226 12.39 -13.70 -10.31
N ASN A 227 12.36 -14.96 -10.72
CA ASN A 227 12.85 -16.07 -9.90
C ASN A 227 14.35 -15.95 -9.59
N MET A 228 15.14 -15.39 -10.51
CA MET A 228 16.56 -15.12 -10.27
C MET A 228 16.81 -13.93 -9.33
N ALA A 229 16.00 -12.88 -9.44
CA ALA A 229 16.10 -11.67 -8.64
C ALA A 229 15.58 -11.87 -7.21
N PHE A 230 14.60 -12.77 -7.02
CA PHE A 230 13.93 -13.06 -5.76
C PHE A 230 14.00 -14.56 -5.41
N PRO A 231 15.21 -15.10 -5.15
CA PRO A 231 15.37 -16.54 -4.91
C PRO A 231 14.73 -17.02 -3.60
N ASP A 232 14.54 -16.11 -2.64
CA ASP A 232 13.99 -16.40 -1.31
C ASP A 232 12.54 -15.93 -1.15
N SER A 233 11.91 -15.40 -2.21
CA SER A 233 10.53 -14.93 -2.19
C SER A 233 9.72 -15.56 -3.33
N PRO A 234 8.45 -15.92 -3.08
CA PRO A 234 7.58 -16.48 -4.10
C PRO A 234 7.32 -15.51 -5.26
N VAL A 235 7.09 -16.08 -6.44
CA VAL A 235 6.65 -15.37 -7.65
C VAL A 235 5.33 -15.97 -8.11
N TRP A 236 4.27 -15.16 -8.06
CA TRP A 236 2.92 -15.57 -8.46
C TRP A 236 2.55 -15.01 -9.83
N GLU A 237 1.82 -15.81 -10.61
CA GLU A 237 1.38 -15.44 -11.96
C GLU A 237 -0.11 -15.11 -12.01
N VAL A 238 -0.44 -13.83 -12.12
CA VAL A 238 -1.80 -13.36 -12.35
C VAL A 238 -1.99 -13.09 -13.84
N ARG A 239 -2.80 -13.94 -14.49
CA ARG A 239 -3.16 -13.79 -15.90
C ARG A 239 -4.25 -12.74 -16.07
N LYS A 240 -4.26 -12.10 -17.23
CA LYS A 240 -5.31 -11.13 -17.58
C LYS A 240 -6.68 -11.84 -17.67
N ARG A 241 -7.65 -11.36 -16.88
CA ARG A 241 -9.04 -11.86 -16.88
C ARG A 241 -10.03 -10.70 -16.92
N VAL A 242 -11.12 -10.90 -17.67
CA VAL A 242 -12.23 -9.96 -17.71
C VAL A 242 -12.96 -9.93 -16.36
N ALA A 243 -13.04 -11.07 -15.66
CA ALA A 243 -13.63 -11.16 -14.32
C ALA A 243 -13.00 -10.18 -13.32
N LEU A 244 -11.65 -10.05 -13.31
CA LEU A 244 -10.95 -9.07 -12.45
C LEU A 244 -11.38 -7.63 -12.72
N GLN A 245 -11.57 -7.27 -14.00
CA GLN A 245 -12.03 -5.93 -14.36
C GLN A 245 -13.49 -5.69 -13.98
N ARG A 246 -14.34 -6.73 -14.09
CA ARG A 246 -15.75 -6.66 -13.72
C ARG A 246 -15.94 -6.54 -12.22
N ALA A 247 -15.21 -7.34 -11.44
CA ALA A 247 -15.20 -7.26 -9.98
C ALA A 247 -14.81 -5.85 -9.51
N PHE A 248 -13.69 -5.32 -10.03
CA PHE A 248 -13.27 -3.94 -9.76
C PHE A 248 -14.36 -2.92 -10.13
N SER A 249 -15.00 -3.06 -11.30
CA SER A 249 -16.07 -2.14 -11.71
C SER A 249 -17.35 -2.28 -10.88
N ALA A 250 -17.51 -3.39 -10.16
CA ALA A 250 -18.61 -3.64 -9.24
C ALA A 250 -18.30 -3.16 -7.82
N GLY A 251 -17.09 -2.64 -7.56
CA GLY A 251 -16.66 -2.17 -6.24
C GLY A 251 -16.30 -3.31 -5.29
N GLN A 252 -15.84 -4.47 -5.80
CA GLN A 252 -15.63 -5.68 -5.02
C GLN A 252 -14.42 -6.49 -5.51
N SER A 253 -13.92 -7.42 -4.69
CA SER A 253 -12.95 -8.42 -5.13
C SER A 253 -13.62 -9.53 -5.94
N ILE A 254 -12.85 -10.41 -6.60
CA ILE A 254 -13.44 -11.57 -7.29
C ILE A 254 -14.10 -12.57 -6.35
N PHE A 255 -13.79 -12.53 -5.05
CA PHE A 255 -14.30 -13.46 -4.04
C PHE A 255 -15.74 -13.13 -3.64
N ALA A 256 -16.13 -11.86 -3.62
CA ALA A 256 -17.54 -11.46 -3.42
C ALA A 256 -18.43 -11.61 -4.67
N THR A 257 -17.87 -11.92 -5.84
CA THR A 257 -18.68 -12.06 -7.07
C THR A 257 -19.20 -13.48 -7.29
N GLU A 258 -20.36 -13.62 -7.94
CA GLU A 258 -20.86 -14.93 -8.40
C GLU A 258 -20.07 -15.50 -9.60
N GLU A 259 -19.25 -14.69 -10.28
CA GLU A 259 -18.49 -15.10 -11.48
C GLU A 259 -17.22 -15.86 -11.07
N SER A 260 -17.17 -17.17 -11.32
CA SER A 260 -15.96 -17.96 -11.07
C SER A 260 -14.76 -17.45 -11.87
N CYS A 261 -13.62 -17.25 -11.22
CA CYS A 261 -12.35 -16.86 -11.86
C CYS A 261 -11.25 -17.87 -11.52
N ASP A 262 -10.52 -18.36 -12.52
CA ASP A 262 -9.39 -19.28 -12.30
C ASP A 262 -8.19 -18.61 -11.60
N MET A 263 -8.19 -17.28 -11.50
CA MET A 263 -7.18 -16.54 -10.74
C MET A 263 -7.48 -16.47 -9.23
N ALA A 264 -8.68 -16.86 -8.77
CA ALA A 264 -8.99 -16.95 -7.34
C ALA A 264 -7.97 -17.86 -6.62
N ALA A 265 -7.67 -19.02 -7.20
CA ALA A 265 -6.66 -19.94 -6.66
C ALA A 265 -5.26 -19.32 -6.51
N VAL A 266 -4.89 -18.35 -7.34
CA VAL A 266 -3.60 -17.65 -7.22
C VAL A 266 -3.62 -16.67 -6.04
N PHE A 267 -4.73 -15.96 -5.83
CA PHE A 267 -4.87 -15.07 -4.68
C PHE A 267 -5.05 -15.83 -3.36
N GLU A 268 -5.71 -16.99 -3.38
CA GLU A 268 -5.77 -17.92 -2.25
C GLU A 268 -4.38 -18.44 -1.87
N ASP A 269 -3.53 -18.76 -2.86
CA ASP A 269 -2.14 -19.17 -2.64
C ASP A 269 -1.31 -18.03 -2.04
N ILE A 270 -1.46 -16.79 -2.55
CA ILE A 270 -0.86 -15.60 -1.93
C ILE A 270 -1.30 -15.47 -0.47
N ALA A 271 -2.61 -15.53 -0.20
CA ALA A 271 -3.14 -15.37 1.15
C ALA A 271 -2.66 -16.49 2.10
N THR A 272 -2.54 -17.72 1.61
CA THR A 272 -1.99 -18.86 2.36
C THR A 272 -0.53 -18.63 2.73
N GLU A 273 0.29 -18.22 1.78
CA GLU A 273 1.70 -17.92 2.02
C GLU A 273 1.87 -16.73 2.98
N LEU A 274 1.01 -15.70 2.89
CA LEU A 274 1.01 -14.60 3.85
C LEU A 274 0.64 -15.07 5.26
N ASP A 275 -0.38 -15.93 5.42
CA ASP A 275 -0.70 -16.54 6.71
C ASP A 275 0.52 -17.28 7.28
N GLU A 276 1.22 -18.08 6.46
CA GLU A 276 2.42 -18.81 6.87
C GLU A 276 3.57 -17.88 7.28
N GLN A 277 3.86 -16.85 6.48
CA GLN A 277 4.94 -15.88 6.76
C GLN A 277 4.68 -15.06 8.03
N PHE A 278 3.42 -14.71 8.30
CA PHE A 278 3.04 -13.96 9.51
C PHE A 278 2.66 -14.86 10.70
N GLY A 279 2.72 -16.18 10.54
CA GLY A 279 2.52 -17.15 11.61
C GLY A 279 1.06 -17.33 12.04
N PHE A 280 0.11 -17.00 11.17
CA PHE A 280 -1.29 -17.36 11.37
C PHE A 280 -1.45 -18.87 11.14
N THR A 281 -1.97 -19.59 12.13
CA THR A 281 -2.29 -21.01 11.96
C THR A 281 -3.65 -21.16 11.28
N ASP A 282 -3.77 -22.08 10.32
CA ASP A 282 -5.05 -22.57 9.76
C ASP A 282 -5.95 -23.06 10.90
N THR A 283 -6.69 -22.17 11.54
CA THR A 283 -7.57 -22.51 12.65
C THR A 283 -8.78 -21.62 12.59
N GLU A 284 -9.91 -22.29 12.35
CA GLU A 284 -11.28 -21.79 12.36
C GLU A 284 -11.70 -21.01 11.11
N VAL A 285 -11.70 -21.68 9.95
CA VAL A 285 -12.77 -21.43 8.96
C VAL A 285 -14.06 -21.89 9.65
N PRO A 286 -15.00 -20.98 10.01
CA PRO A 286 -16.27 -21.41 10.59
C PRO A 286 -17.03 -22.20 9.53
N ALA A 287 -17.44 -23.42 9.89
CA ALA A 287 -18.20 -24.33 9.04
C ALA A 287 -19.60 -23.82 8.70
#